data_AF-A0A1B6GUE8-F1
#
_entry.id   AF-A0A1B6GUE8-F1
#
_cell.length_a   1.000
_cell.length_b   1.000
_cell.length_c   1.000
_cell.angle_alpha   90.00
_cell.angle_beta   90.00
_cell.angle_gamma   90.00
#
_symmetry.space_group_name_H-M   'P 1'
#
loop_
_entity.id
_entity.type
_entity.pdbx_description
1 polymer ?
#
loop_
_entity_poly.entity_id
_entity_poly.type
_entity_poly.pdbx_seq_one_letter_code
_entity_poly.pdbx_strand_id
1 'polypeptide(L)'
;GLGDDDANIEDDFITWKDKFWPAVCDHFGIEATGEEVSVRQYQLTEHPDINPEKVYTGEVARLHSLANQRPPYDMKNPFLAPVRVNRELHKSGDRSCMHIEFDINGSKMRYDTGDHVAVYPENDATLVTRL
;
A
#
# COMPACT_ATOMS: atom_id res chain seq x y z
N GLY A 1 24.72 1.98 -6.28
CA GLY A 1 24.28 1.43 -4.99
C GLY A 1 24.07 -0.06 -5.13
N LEU A 2 24.08 -0.78 -4.01
CA LEU A 2 23.79 -2.20 -3.86
C LEU A 2 23.05 -2.35 -2.52
N GLY A 3 21.77 -1.95 -2.47
CA GLY A 3 21.01 -1.95 -1.22
C GLY A 3 20.63 -3.37 -0.79
N ASP A 4 20.67 -3.62 0.52
CA ASP A 4 20.41 -4.93 1.12
C ASP A 4 19.21 -4.88 2.09
N ASP A 5 18.09 -5.48 1.66
CA ASP A 5 16.87 -5.60 2.47
C ASP A 5 16.94 -6.74 3.50
N ASP A 6 17.94 -7.63 3.44
CA ASP A 6 18.17 -8.63 4.49
C ASP A 6 18.78 -7.98 5.76
N ALA A 7 19.36 -6.78 5.65
CA ALA A 7 19.93 -6.01 6.75
C ALA A 7 19.17 -4.71 7.02
N ASN A 8 19.53 -3.63 6.30
CA ASN A 8 18.87 -2.33 6.43
C ASN A 8 18.99 -1.53 5.13
N ILE A 9 18.00 -1.68 4.26
CA ILE A 9 17.95 -0.98 2.97
C ILE A 9 17.91 0.55 3.12
N GLU A 10 17.40 1.08 4.23
CA GLU A 10 17.33 2.52 4.48
C GLU A 10 18.74 3.11 4.72
N ASP A 11 19.58 2.45 5.51
CA ASP A 11 20.96 2.91 5.77
C ASP A 11 21.80 2.88 4.49
N ASP A 12 21.61 1.85 3.66
CA ASP A 12 22.26 1.75 2.35
C ASP A 12 21.80 2.87 1.41
N PHE A 13 20.50 3.16 1.41
CA PHE A 13 19.94 4.25 0.63
C PHE A 13 20.51 5.60 1.09
N ILE A 14 20.57 5.87 2.39
CA ILE A 14 21.17 7.09 2.95
C ILE A 14 22.64 7.20 2.54
N THR A 15 23.41 6.13 2.71
CA THR A 15 24.84 6.08 2.33
C THR A 15 25.05 6.34 0.84
N TRP A 16 24.16 5.81 -0.01
CA TRP A 16 24.20 6.08 -1.44
C TRP A 16 23.80 7.52 -1.76
N LYS A 17 22.72 8.02 -1.17
CA LYS A 17 22.20 9.39 -1.36
C LYS A 17 23.25 10.44 -1.01
N ASP A 18 23.96 10.24 0.10
CA ASP A 18 24.96 11.19 0.61
C ASP A 18 26.19 11.28 -0.30
N LYS A 19 26.46 10.24 -1.10
CA LYS A 19 27.50 10.25 -2.14
C LYS A 19 26.97 10.73 -3.49
N PHE A 20 25.70 10.46 -3.77
CA PHE A 20 25.05 10.79 -5.04
C PHE A 20 24.96 12.29 -5.26
N TRP A 21 24.43 13.05 -4.30
CA TRP A 21 24.24 14.49 -4.50
C TRP A 21 25.54 15.28 -4.71
N PRO A 22 26.63 15.05 -3.94
CA PRO A 22 27.92 15.67 -4.24
C PRO A 22 28.44 15.36 -5.65
N ALA A 23 28.34 14.09 -6.09
CA ALA A 23 28.78 13.70 -7.43
C ALA A 23 27.95 14.37 -8.54
N VAL A 24 26.64 14.54 -8.34
CA VAL A 24 25.77 15.30 -9.26
C VAL A 24 26.17 16.76 -9.30
N CYS A 25 26.40 17.39 -8.15
CA CYS A 25 26.84 18.78 -8.06
C CYS A 25 28.15 19.01 -8.81
N ASP A 26 29.15 18.15 -8.58
CA ASP A 26 30.46 18.22 -9.24
C ASP A 26 30.35 18.03 -10.76
N HIS A 27 29.53 17.06 -11.21
CA HIS A 27 29.41 16.75 -12.64
C HIS A 27 28.72 17.87 -13.44
N PHE A 28 27.69 18.49 -12.87
CA PHE A 28 26.91 19.53 -13.54
C PHE A 28 27.39 20.96 -13.21
N GLY A 29 28.36 21.11 -12.31
CA GLY A 29 28.86 22.42 -11.87
C GLY A 29 27.80 23.24 -11.14
N ILE A 30 26.92 22.58 -10.38
CA ILE A 30 25.85 23.23 -9.60
C ILE A 30 26.21 23.23 -8.11
N GLU A 31 25.84 24.29 -7.41
CA GLU A 31 26.04 24.40 -5.97
C GLU A 31 24.76 24.00 -5.22
N ALA A 32 24.91 23.21 -4.16
CA ALA A 32 23.79 22.91 -3.28
C ALA A 32 23.39 24.18 -2.51
N THR A 33 22.11 24.56 -2.59
CA THR A 33 21.61 25.78 -1.92
C THR A 33 21.44 25.64 -0.41
N GLY A 34 21.92 24.55 0.19
CA GLY A 34 22.21 24.39 1.63
C GLY A 34 21.02 24.44 2.60
N GLU A 35 19.85 24.86 2.17
CA GLU A 35 18.70 25.00 3.06
C GLU A 35 17.86 23.72 3.04
N GLU A 36 17.90 22.97 4.14
CA GLU A 36 16.85 22.01 4.49
C GLU A 36 15.55 22.79 4.75
N VAL A 37 14.88 23.18 3.69
CA VAL A 37 13.58 23.84 3.79
C VAL A 37 12.51 22.77 3.91
N SER A 38 11.60 22.94 4.87
CA SER A 38 10.37 22.14 4.92
C SER A 38 9.45 22.56 3.77
N VAL A 39 9.60 21.90 2.62
CA VAL A 39 8.74 22.10 1.44
C VAL A 39 7.62 21.07 1.46
N ARG A 40 6.37 21.53 1.52
CA ARG A 40 5.19 20.66 1.45
C ARG A 40 4.83 20.36 0.00
N GLN A 41 4.69 19.08 -0.34
CA GLN A 41 4.21 18.66 -1.66
C GLN A 41 2.69 18.86 -1.84
N TYR A 42 1.95 18.88 -0.73
CA TYR A 42 0.49 18.97 -0.72
C TYR A 42 0.00 20.12 0.17
N GLN A 43 -1.17 20.65 -0.17
CA GLN A 43 -1.89 21.65 0.61
C GLN A 43 -3.17 21.02 1.19
N LEU A 44 -3.41 21.24 2.47
CA LEU A 44 -4.67 20.87 3.12
C LEU A 44 -5.78 21.81 2.65
N THR A 45 -6.89 21.24 2.17
CA THR A 45 -8.13 21.97 1.90
C THR A 45 -9.27 21.24 2.60
N GLU A 46 -9.92 21.92 3.53
CA GLU A 46 -11.09 21.37 4.24
C GLU A 46 -12.35 21.54 3.38
N HIS A 47 -13.22 20.53 3.40
CA HIS A 47 -14.47 20.53 2.64
C HIS A 47 -15.67 20.30 3.58
N PRO A 48 -16.18 21.34 4.27
CA PRO A 48 -17.24 21.20 5.27
C PRO A 48 -18.59 20.75 4.67
N ASP A 49 -18.87 21.14 3.43
CA ASP A 49 -20.15 20.89 2.74
C ASP A 49 -19.99 19.94 1.54
N ILE A 50 -19.10 18.96 1.65
CA ILE A 50 -18.90 17.97 0.57
C ILE A 50 -20.07 16.98 0.49
N ASN A 51 -20.55 16.70 -0.73
CA ASN A 51 -21.47 15.60 -0.94
C ASN A 51 -20.76 14.28 -0.55
N PRO A 52 -21.30 13.47 0.38
CA PRO A 52 -20.71 12.17 0.75
C PRO A 52 -20.47 11.23 -0.43
N GLU A 53 -21.26 11.33 -1.51
CA GLU A 53 -21.06 10.60 -2.76
C GLU A 53 -19.81 11.05 -3.55
N LYS A 54 -19.03 12.00 -3.05
CA LYS A 54 -17.76 12.43 -3.65
C LYS A 54 -16.56 12.11 -2.77
N VAL A 55 -16.77 11.39 -1.67
CA VAL A 55 -15.76 11.09 -0.66
C VAL A 55 -15.34 9.62 -0.77
N TYR A 56 -14.04 9.38 -0.85
CA TYR A 56 -13.49 8.02 -0.78
C TYR A 56 -13.70 7.43 0.60
N THR A 57 -14.06 6.15 0.65
CA THR A 57 -14.32 5.42 1.90
C THR A 57 -13.50 4.14 2.01
N GLY A 58 -12.40 4.05 1.25
CA GLY A 58 -11.47 2.91 1.27
C GLY A 58 -11.14 2.36 -0.12
N GLU A 59 -11.76 2.86 -1.18
CA GLU A 59 -11.45 2.43 -2.54
C GLU A 59 -10.03 2.85 -2.97
N VAL A 60 -9.35 1.99 -3.73
CA VAL A 60 -7.92 2.18 -4.06
C VAL A 60 -7.68 3.33 -5.04
N ALA A 61 -8.54 3.50 -6.04
CA ALA A 61 -8.28 4.45 -7.13
C ALA A 61 -9.53 5.13 -7.67
N ARG A 62 -10.61 4.38 -7.91
CA ARG A 62 -11.85 4.92 -8.48
C ARG A 62 -12.93 5.00 -7.40
N LEU A 63 -13.48 6.19 -7.22
CA LEU A 63 -14.60 6.41 -6.31
C LEU A 63 -15.77 5.43 -6.58
N HIS A 64 -16.29 4.84 -5.51
CA HIS A 64 -17.35 3.83 -5.51
C HIS A 64 -16.99 2.51 -6.20
N SER A 65 -15.72 2.21 -6.49
CA SER A 65 -15.35 0.93 -7.13
C SER A 65 -15.63 -0.27 -6.24
N LEU A 66 -15.53 -0.12 -4.92
CA LEU A 66 -15.86 -1.19 -3.97
C LEU A 66 -17.37 -1.49 -3.93
N ALA A 67 -18.22 -0.46 -4.08
CA ALA A 67 -19.67 -0.65 -4.19
C ALA A 67 -20.11 -1.13 -5.59
N ASN A 68 -19.49 -0.60 -6.64
CA ASN A 68 -19.83 -0.86 -8.04
C ASN A 68 -18.75 -1.70 -8.72
N GLN A 69 -18.64 -2.96 -8.30
CA GLN A 69 -17.64 -3.91 -8.78
C GLN A 69 -17.86 -4.25 -10.27
N ARG A 70 -16.85 -3.94 -11.10
CA ARG A 70 -16.86 -4.24 -12.54
C ARG A 70 -15.50 -4.78 -12.96
N PRO A 71 -15.43 -5.93 -13.65
CA PRO A 71 -14.17 -6.44 -14.18
C PRO A 71 -13.63 -5.57 -15.33
N PRO A 72 -12.34 -5.63 -15.66
CA PRO A 72 -11.32 -6.49 -15.06
C PRO A 72 -10.89 -6.01 -13.65
N TYR A 73 -10.45 -6.96 -12.82
CA TYR A 73 -9.92 -6.68 -11.49
C TYR A 73 -8.40 -6.78 -11.48
N ASP A 74 -7.75 -5.81 -10.84
CA ASP A 74 -6.30 -5.68 -10.73
C ASP A 74 -5.93 -4.85 -9.48
N MET A 75 -4.67 -4.46 -9.37
CA MET A 75 -4.17 -3.64 -8.25
C MET A 75 -4.91 -2.30 -8.09
N LYS A 76 -5.49 -1.71 -9.14
CA LYS A 76 -6.23 -0.44 -9.06
C LYS A 76 -7.74 -0.63 -8.89
N ASN A 77 -8.22 -1.85 -9.10
CA ASN A 77 -9.62 -2.23 -8.97
C ASN A 77 -9.71 -3.64 -8.36
N PRO A 78 -9.51 -3.79 -7.04
CA PRO A 78 -9.56 -5.10 -6.40
C PRO A 78 -10.98 -5.68 -6.39
N PHE A 79 -11.06 -7.02 -6.43
CA PHE A 79 -12.31 -7.74 -6.27
C PHE A 79 -12.64 -7.95 -4.78
N LEU A 80 -13.84 -7.59 -4.35
CA LEU A 80 -14.34 -7.91 -3.00
C LEU A 80 -14.80 -9.36 -2.91
N ALA A 81 -13.83 -10.28 -2.79
CA ALA A 81 -14.09 -11.71 -2.67
C ALA A 81 -14.66 -12.07 -1.29
N PRO A 82 -15.86 -12.69 -1.21
CA PRO A 82 -16.39 -13.20 0.06
C PRO A 82 -15.48 -14.29 0.66
N VAL A 83 -15.23 -14.21 1.96
CA VAL A 83 -14.52 -15.26 2.69
C VAL A 83 -15.51 -16.38 3.05
N ARG A 84 -15.31 -17.57 2.47
CA ARG A 84 -16.18 -18.74 2.70
C ARG A 84 -15.71 -19.60 3.87
N VAL A 85 -14.41 -19.70 4.04
CA VAL A 85 -13.77 -20.42 5.13
C VAL A 85 -12.73 -19.53 5.76
N ASN A 86 -12.69 -19.51 7.09
CA ASN A 86 -11.63 -18.93 7.89
C ASN A 86 -11.46 -19.80 9.13
N ARG A 87 -10.43 -20.64 9.18
CA ARG A 87 -10.24 -21.61 10.26
C ARG A 87 -8.79 -21.75 10.69
N GLU A 88 -8.59 -21.97 11.97
CA GLU A 88 -7.28 -22.25 12.55
C GLU A 88 -6.77 -23.63 12.12
N LEU A 89 -5.50 -23.70 11.70
CA LEU A 89 -4.79 -24.92 11.35
C LEU A 89 -4.01 -25.49 12.53
N HIS A 90 -3.49 -24.62 13.40
CA HIS A 90 -2.78 -25.06 14.59
C HIS A 90 -3.75 -25.56 15.66
N LYS A 91 -3.44 -26.71 16.26
CA LYS A 91 -4.28 -27.29 17.32
C LYS A 91 -3.78 -26.97 18.73
N SER A 92 -2.60 -26.37 18.84
CA SER A 92 -1.94 -26.06 20.11
C SER A 92 -0.76 -25.11 19.89
N GLY A 93 -0.34 -24.43 20.95
CA GLY A 93 0.79 -23.50 20.94
C GLY A 93 0.35 -22.05 21.07
N ASP A 94 1.30 -21.14 20.91
CA ASP A 94 1.15 -19.69 21.02
C ASP A 94 1.02 -18.98 19.66
N ARG A 95 1.18 -19.72 18.55
CA ARG A 95 1.10 -19.21 17.18
C ARG A 95 -0.22 -19.57 16.52
N SER A 96 -0.74 -18.68 15.68
CA SER A 96 -1.90 -18.90 14.82
C SER A 96 -1.49 -19.10 13.35
N CYS A 97 -2.17 -19.99 12.64
CA CYS A 97 -2.06 -20.17 11.20
C CYS A 97 -3.46 -20.41 10.60
N MET A 98 -3.97 -19.45 9.83
CA MET A 98 -5.33 -19.49 9.31
C MET A 98 -5.38 -20.05 7.89
N HIS A 99 -6.31 -20.97 7.64
CA HIS A 99 -6.74 -21.37 6.30
C HIS A 99 -7.94 -20.54 5.88
N ILE A 100 -7.79 -19.80 4.78
CA ILE A 100 -8.79 -18.87 4.26
C ILE A 100 -9.16 -19.27 2.84
N GLU A 101 -10.46 -19.31 2.54
CA GLU A 101 -10.99 -19.55 1.18
C GLU A 101 -11.75 -18.31 0.69
N PHE A 102 -11.28 -17.73 -0.41
CA PHE A 102 -11.91 -16.60 -1.07
C PHE A 102 -12.76 -17.09 -2.24
N ASP A 103 -14.04 -16.68 -2.27
CA ASP A 103 -14.94 -16.96 -3.38
C ASP A 103 -14.75 -15.94 -4.51
N ILE A 104 -14.21 -16.38 -5.63
CA ILE A 104 -13.99 -15.55 -6.82
C ILE A 104 -15.04 -15.79 -7.91
N ASN A 105 -16.13 -16.50 -7.62
CA ASN A 105 -17.18 -16.77 -8.60
C ASN A 105 -17.80 -15.47 -9.13
N GLY A 106 -18.03 -15.42 -10.44
CA GLY A 106 -18.57 -14.23 -11.11
C GLY A 106 -17.57 -13.09 -11.36
N SER A 107 -16.36 -13.15 -10.76
CA SER A 107 -15.32 -12.13 -10.96
C SER A 107 -14.67 -12.17 -12.34
N LYS A 108 -14.73 -13.33 -13.01
CA LYS A 108 -13.98 -13.66 -14.24
C LYS A 108 -12.44 -13.67 -14.06
N MET A 109 -11.94 -13.60 -12.83
CA MET A 109 -10.52 -13.79 -12.54
C MET A 109 -10.10 -15.22 -12.86
N ARG A 110 -8.82 -15.38 -13.21
CA ARG A 110 -8.18 -16.67 -13.50
C ARG A 110 -6.91 -16.75 -12.68
N TYR A 111 -6.59 -17.96 -12.23
CA TYR A 111 -5.33 -18.27 -11.56
C TYR A 111 -4.98 -19.71 -11.86
N ASP A 112 -3.69 -20.01 -11.83
CA ASP A 112 -3.14 -21.36 -11.87
C ASP A 112 -2.52 -21.71 -10.52
N THR A 113 -2.29 -23.01 -10.28
CA THR A 113 -1.62 -23.44 -9.06
C THR A 113 -0.18 -22.91 -9.02
N GLY A 114 0.14 -22.16 -7.97
CA GLY A 114 1.43 -21.46 -7.82
C GLY A 114 1.32 -19.95 -7.98
N ASP A 115 0.18 -19.44 -8.46
CA ASP A 115 -0.08 -18.00 -8.48
C ASP A 115 -0.27 -17.41 -7.07
N HIS A 116 -0.08 -16.10 -6.96
CA HIS A 116 -0.20 -15.35 -5.72
C HIS A 116 -1.50 -14.56 -5.69
N VAL A 117 -2.06 -14.41 -4.49
CA VAL A 117 -3.18 -13.50 -4.21
C VAL A 117 -2.68 -12.29 -3.42
N ALA A 118 -3.05 -11.09 -3.86
CA ALA A 118 -2.82 -9.86 -3.12
C ALA A 118 -4.10 -9.42 -2.40
N VAL A 119 -3.96 -8.89 -1.19
CA VAL A 119 -5.06 -8.42 -0.35
C VAL A 119 -4.75 -7.01 0.13
N TYR A 120 -5.76 -6.14 0.14
CA TYR A 120 -5.68 -4.81 0.75
C TYR A 120 -6.14 -4.92 2.21
N PRO A 121 -5.24 -4.80 3.20
CA PRO A 121 -5.63 -4.85 4.60
C PRO A 121 -6.16 -3.50 5.09
N GLU A 122 -6.92 -3.55 6.18
CA GLU A 122 -7.32 -2.37 6.96
C GLU A 122 -6.50 -2.32 8.26
N ASN A 123 -6.08 -1.13 8.66
CA ASN A 123 -5.40 -0.93 9.94
C ASN A 123 -6.35 -1.17 11.12
N ASP A 124 -5.80 -1.52 12.28
CA ASP A 124 -6.56 -1.65 13.51
C ASP A 124 -7.25 -0.32 13.89
N ALA A 125 -8.58 -0.35 14.00
CA ALA A 125 -9.39 0.82 14.33
C ALA A 125 -9.03 1.46 15.67
N THR A 126 -8.57 0.67 16.66
CA THR A 126 -8.12 1.17 17.96
C THR A 126 -6.82 1.95 17.84
N LEU A 127 -5.91 1.50 16.96
CA LEU A 127 -4.67 2.20 16.67
C LEU A 127 -4.95 3.52 15.93
N VAL A 128 -5.84 3.48 14.93
CA VAL A 128 -6.24 4.67 14.17
C VAL A 128 -6.90 5.72 15.08
N THR A 129 -7.76 5.30 16.00
CA THR A 129 -8.45 6.24 16.92
C THR A 129 -7.52 6.85 17.96
N ARG A 130 -6.42 6.15 18.30
CA ARG A 130 -5.46 6.60 19.32
C ARG A 130 -4.48 7.65 18.80
N LEU A 131 -4.09 7.56 17.52
CA LEU A 131 -3.13 8.45 16.86
C LEU A 131 -3.81 9.77 16.45
#